data_AF-A0A953ARS5-F1
#
_entry.id   AF-A0A953ARS5-F1
#
_cell.length_a   1.000
_cell.length_b   1.000
_cell.length_c   1.000
_cell.angle_alpha   90.00
_cell.angle_beta   90.00
_cell.angle_gamma   90.00
#
_symmetry.space_group_name_H-M   'P 1'
#
loop_
_entity.id
_entity.type
_entity.pdbx_description
1 polymer ?
#
loop_
_entity_poly.entity_id
_entity_poly.type
_entity_poly.pdbx_seq_one_letter_code
_entity_poly.pdbx_strand_id
1 'polypeptide(L)' 'DGAQGLLEIHRRGGFTVAEDERSCAVYGMPREAVRLGAARLVLPLPEIAPALVREMHQDGSFTSGPISDPVSKEGP' A
#
# COMPACT_ATOMS: atom_id res chain seq x y z
N ASP A 1 5.45 16.76 2.40
CA ASP A 1 6.21 15.51 2.62
C ASP A 1 5.23 14.32 2.67
N GLY A 2 5.67 13.13 2.29
CA GLY A 2 4.83 11.92 2.18
C GLY A 2 4.11 11.56 3.47
N ALA A 3 4.75 11.74 4.63
CA ALA A 3 4.14 11.42 5.94
C ALA A 3 2.93 12.29 6.29
N GLN A 4 2.95 13.58 5.92
CA GLN A 4 1.82 14.50 6.12
C GLN A 4 0.65 14.17 5.18
N GLY A 5 0.95 13.85 3.92
CA GLY A 5 -0.08 13.40 2.96
C GLY A 5 -0.74 12.10 3.41
N LEU A 6 0.07 11.14 3.90
CA LEU A 6 -0.44 9.89 4.46
C LEU A 6 -1.34 10.15 5.69
N LEU A 7 -0.97 11.09 6.55
CA LEU A 7 -1.79 11.47 7.71
C LEU A 7 -3.14 12.05 7.29
N GLU A 8 -3.17 12.85 6.23
CA GLU A 8 -4.41 13.40 5.70
C GLU A 8 -5.33 12.31 5.12
N ILE A 9 -4.77 11.32 4.42
CA ILE A 9 -5.51 10.14 3.95
C ILE A 9 -6.08 9.36 5.15
N HIS A 10 -5.25 9.09 6.16
CA HIS A 10 -5.65 8.37 7.37
C HIS A 10 -6.80 9.07 8.10
N ARG A 11 -6.71 10.40 8.29
CA ARG A 11 -7.75 11.20 8.94
C ARG A 11 -9.08 11.21 8.19
N ARG A 12 -9.05 11.00 6.88
CA ARG A 12 -10.25 10.88 6.04
C ARG A 12 -10.79 9.44 5.98
N GLY A 13 -10.21 8.52 6.75
CA GLY A 13 -10.61 7.11 6.81
C GLY A 13 -9.98 6.23 5.73
N GLY A 14 -9.03 6.74 4.94
CA GLY A 14 -8.37 5.97 3.90
C GLY A 14 -7.41 4.92 4.45
N PHE A 15 -7.24 3.83 3.68
CA PHE A 15 -6.27 2.79 3.98
C PHE A 15 -4.84 3.31 3.77
N THR A 16 -4.01 3.17 4.79
CA THR A 16 -2.66 3.76 4.85
C THR A 16 -1.66 2.76 5.38
N VAL A 17 -0.56 2.60 4.66
CA VAL A 17 0.49 1.61 4.98
C VAL A 17 1.84 2.31 4.97
N ALA A 18 2.68 2.01 5.96
CA ALA A 18 4.10 2.35 5.96
C ALA A 18 4.95 1.07 5.89
N GLU A 19 6.11 1.15 5.24
CA GLU A 19 7.08 0.05 5.23
C GLU A 19 7.72 -0.12 6.61
N ASP A 20 7.98 -1.35 7.04
CA ASP A 20 8.69 -1.64 8.28
C ASP A 20 10.20 -1.40 8.18
N GLU A 21 10.86 -1.26 9.33
CA GLU A 21 12.30 -0.96 9.40
C GLU A 21 13.19 -2.10 8.86
N ARG A 22 12.71 -3.35 8.85
CA ARG A 22 13.49 -4.53 8.49
C ARG A 22 13.66 -4.69 6.99
N SER A 23 12.65 -4.30 6.21
CA SER A 23 12.73 -4.32 4.73
C SER A 23 13.18 -3.00 4.14
N CYS A 24 13.09 -1.89 4.89
CA CYS A 24 13.32 -0.56 4.36
C CYS A 24 14.81 -0.25 4.17
N ALA A 25 15.19 0.18 2.96
CA ALA A 25 16.56 0.60 2.67
C ALA A 25 16.98 1.87 3.43
N VAL A 26 16.04 2.82 3.62
CA VAL A 26 16.24 4.04 4.43
C VAL A 26 14.97 4.31 5.23
N TYR A 27 15.01 3.96 6.51
CA TYR A 27 13.87 4.09 7.43
C TYR A 27 13.69 5.53 7.97
N GLY A 28 13.59 6.50 7.04
CA GLY A 28 13.34 7.92 7.32
C GLY A 28 11.85 8.28 7.20
N MET A 29 11.32 8.33 5.97
CA MET A 29 9.91 8.66 5.73
C MET A 29 8.94 7.66 6.39
N PRO A 30 9.15 6.33 6.35
CA PRO A 30 8.25 5.40 7.02
C PRO A 30 8.24 5.61 8.55
N ARG A 31 9.38 5.92 9.15
CA ARG A 31 9.49 6.26 10.58
C ARG A 31 8.65 7.50 10.93
N GLU A 32 8.71 8.55 10.13
CA GLU A 32 7.91 9.75 10.36
C GLU A 32 6.41 9.49 10.19
N ALA A 33 6.00 8.69 9.21
CA ALA A 33 4.61 8.27 9.06
C ALA A 33 4.09 7.51 10.30
N VAL A 34 4.89 6.59 10.86
CA VAL A 34 4.54 5.87 12.09
C VAL A 34 4.47 6.82 13.29
N ARG A 35 5.47 7.69 13.45
CA ARG A 35 5.53 8.68 14.54
C ARG A 35 4.33 9.64 14.54
N LEU A 36 3.85 10.02 13.37
CA LEU A 36 2.68 10.89 13.21
C LEU A 36 1.35 10.16 13.39
N GLY A 37 1.34 8.84 13.56
CA GLY A 37 0.11 8.03 13.57
C GLY A 37 -0.59 8.01 12.20
N ALA A 38 0.16 8.20 11.13
CA ALA A 38 -0.36 8.25 9.76
C ALA A 38 -0.53 6.87 9.13
N ALA A 39 0.10 5.84 9.70
CA ALA A 39 0.07 4.48 9.17
C ALA A 39 -0.96 3.64 9.93
N ARG A 40 -1.96 3.11 9.23
CA ARG A 40 -2.88 2.10 9.78
C ARG A 40 -2.17 0.76 9.94
N LEU A 41 -1.33 0.39 8.98
CA LEU A 41 -0.48 -0.80 9.04
C LEU A 41 0.99 -0.44 8.84
N VAL A 42 1.87 -1.20 9.48
CA VAL A 42 3.33 -1.17 9.26
C VAL A 42 3.73 -2.57 8.84
N LEU A 43 4.23 -2.73 7.61
CA LEU A 43 4.44 -4.03 6.98
C LEU A 43 5.80 -4.11 6.28
N PRO A 44 6.41 -5.31 6.19
CA PRO A 44 7.57 -5.50 5.33
C PRO A 44 7.16 -5.34 3.86
N LEU A 45 8.08 -4.89 3.02
CA LEU A 45 7.84 -4.61 1.59
C LEU A 45 7.08 -5.71 0.83
N PRO A 46 7.39 -7.02 1.00
CA PRO A 46 6.68 -8.09 0.30
C PRO A 46 5.21 -8.22 0.68
N GLU A 47 4.80 -7.70 1.84
CA GLU A 47 3.43 -7.80 2.35
C GLU A 47 2.56 -6.59 1.98
N ILE A 48 3.16 -5.48 1.53
CA ILE A 48 2.42 -4.26 1.18
C ILE A 48 1.47 -4.51 0.02
N ALA A 49 1.95 -5.09 -1.10
CA ALA A 49 1.11 -5.32 -2.27
C ALA A 49 -0.07 -6.29 -1.99
N PRO A 50 0.13 -7.45 -1.33
CA PRO A 50 -0.98 -8.28 -0.89
C PRO A 50 -1.97 -7.57 0.04
N ALA A 51 -1.51 -6.70 0.93
CA ALA A 51 -2.39 -5.92 1.80
C ALA A 51 -3.27 -4.93 1.00
N LEU A 52 -2.70 -4.23 0.02
CA LEU A 52 -3.44 -3.32 -0.85
C LEU A 52 -4.52 -4.05 -1.68
N VAL A 53 -4.16 -5.19 -2.30
CA VAL A 53 -5.11 -6.00 -3.07
C VAL A 53 -6.25 -6.50 -2.19
N ARG A 54 -5.95 -7.00 -0.98
CA ARG A 54 -6.98 -7.42 -0.02
C ARG A 54 -7.92 -6.28 0.33
N GLU A 55 -7.39 -5.10 0.63
CA GLU A 55 -8.22 -3.92 0.96
C GLU A 55 -9.15 -3.56 -0.19
N MET A 56 -8.64 -3.51 -1.43
CA MET A 56 -9.46 -3.20 -2.61
C MET A 56 -10.59 -4.19 -2.87
N HIS A 57 -10.44 -5.45 -2.44
CA HIS A 57 -11.50 -6.46 -2.55
C HIS A 57 -12.53 -6.41 -1.41
N GLN A 58 -12.23 -5.77 -0.28
CA GLN A 58 -13.18 -5.59 0.83
C GLN A 58 -14.19 -4.49 0.52
N ASP A 59 -13.78 -3.47 -0.24
CA ASP A 59 -14.68 -2.46 -0.83
C ASP A 59 -15.33 -3.05 -2.08
N GLY A 60 -16.44 -3.76 -1.91
CA GLY A 60 -17.20 -4.45 -2.97
C GLY A 60 -17.82 -3.56 -4.06
N SER A 61 -17.19 -2.44 -4.45
CA SER A 61 -17.69 -1.49 -5.46
C SER A 61 -16.75 -1.26 -6.64
N PHE A 62 -15.92 -2.24 -7.01
CA PHE A 62 -15.28 -2.27 -8.33
C PHE A 62 -15.32 -3.67 -8.95
N THR A 63 -16.37 -3.95 -9.72
CA THR A 63 -16.31 -4.98 -10.76
C THR A 63 -15.57 -4.39 -11.95
N SER A 64 -14.26 -4.58 -12.05
CA SER A 64 -13.62 -4.69 -13.35
C SER A 64 -13.43 -6.17 -13.63
N GLY A 65 -13.88 -6.63 -14.80
CA GLY A 65 -13.74 -8.01 -15.24
C GLY A 65 -12.29 -8.52 -15.24
N PRO A 66 -12.04 -9.73 -15.77
CA PRO A 66 -10.73 -10.35 -15.67
C PRO A 66 -9.64 -9.38 -16.15
N ILE A 67 -8.64 -9.14 -15.30
CA ILE A 67 -7.38 -8.56 -15.71
C ILE A 67 -6.82 -9.53 -16.74
N SER A 68 -7.05 -9.26 -18.02
CA SER A 68 -6.37 -9.99 -19.08
C SER A 68 -4.90 -9.59 -19.00
N ASP A 69 -4.05 -10.53 -18.58
CA ASP A 69 -2.59 -10.40 -18.58
C ASP A 69 -2.12 -9.79 -19.92
N PRO A 70 -1.44 -8.64 -19.94
CA PRO A 70 -0.81 -8.14 -21.15
C PRO A 70 0.58 -8.77 -21.29
N VAL A 71 0.63 -10.10 -21.37
CA VAL A 71 1.79 -10.81 -21.91
C VAL A 71 1.26 -11.93 -22.80
N SER A 72 0.79 -11.53 -23.98
CA SER A 72 0.95 -12.37 -25.16
C SER A 72 2.45 -12.65 -25.29
N LYS A 73 2.89 -13.81 -24.81
CA LYS A 73 4.17 -14.37 -25.25
C LYS A 73 3.98 -14.66 -26.74
N GLU A 74 4.57 -13.81 -27.58
CA GLU A 74 4.82 -14.21 -28.96
C GLU A 74 5.65 -15.50 -28.95
N GLY A 75 5.32 -16.38 -29.89
CA GLY A 75 5.61 -17.81 -29.90
C GLY A 75 7.09 -18.20 -30.10
N PRO A 76 7.34 -19.49 -30.40
CA PRO A 76 8.69 -19.99 -30.71
C PRO A 76 9.25 -19.44 -32.02
#